data_AF-A0A7R7WJM3-F1
#
_entry.id   AF-A0A7R7WJM3-F1
#
_cell.length_a   1.000
_cell.length_b   1.000
_cell.length_c   1.000
_cell.angle_alpha   90.00
_cell.angle_beta   90.00
_cell.angle_gamma   90.00
#
_symmetry.space_group_name_H-M   'P 1'
#
loop_
_entity.id
_entity.type
_entity.pdbx_description
1 polymer ?
#
loop_
_entity_poly.entity_id
_entity_poly.type
_entity_poly.pdbx_seq_one_letter_code
_entity_poly.pdbx_strand_id
1 'polypeptide(L)'
;MLYLDRVGRRKLAIYGGIAMAIPHLVMAGLMNRFSSDWASHQAVGWFCVALIYLYVLSYSISYGPLAWVLPAEVFPSPKRAKGVGAATGMIWLANFIIGVVVPEMLLKLGWGTYLFFGIFCVAAAVFSFFLVPETSNKSLEQVAAGFGDELIDEERNLQSRISGEVWHGYGSHAEKEARV
;
A
#
# COMPACT_ATOMS: atom_id res chain seq x y z
N MET A 1 -7.59 -10.01 -7.44
CA MET A 1 -8.55 -8.96 -7.02
C MET A 1 -9.69 -9.53 -6.17
N LEU A 2 -10.36 -10.62 -6.55
CA LEU A 2 -11.49 -11.20 -5.77
C LEU A 2 -11.24 -11.46 -4.26
N TYR A 3 -10.00 -11.78 -3.85
CA TYR A 3 -9.66 -11.97 -2.42
C TYR A 3 -9.48 -10.64 -1.66
N LEU A 4 -8.84 -9.64 -2.30
CA LEU A 4 -8.62 -8.31 -1.73
C LEU A 4 -9.95 -7.61 -1.40
N ASP A 5 -10.94 -7.78 -2.28
CA ASP A 5 -12.26 -7.15 -2.12
C ASP A 5 -13.08 -7.74 -0.96
N ARG A 6 -12.79 -8.98 -0.55
CA ARG A 6 -13.48 -9.62 0.59
C ARG A 6 -12.81 -9.35 1.94
N VAL A 7 -11.49 -9.19 1.98
CA VAL A 7 -10.74 -9.11 3.25
C VAL A 7 -10.68 -7.69 3.83
N GLY A 8 -10.62 -6.66 2.99
CA GLY A 8 -10.35 -5.29 3.47
C GLY A 8 -8.89 -4.90 3.30
N ARG A 9 -8.63 -3.70 2.77
CA ARG A 9 -7.25 -3.24 2.51
C ARG A 9 -6.49 -3.02 3.81
N ARG A 10 -7.15 -2.43 4.82
CA ARG A 10 -6.56 -2.16 6.14
C ARG A 10 -6.21 -3.46 6.86
N LYS A 11 -7.14 -4.42 6.90
CA LYS A 11 -6.90 -5.73 7.53
C LYS A 11 -5.74 -6.45 6.85
N LEU A 12 -5.69 -6.43 5.53
CA LEU A 12 -4.61 -7.06 4.78
C LEU A 12 -3.25 -6.40 5.05
N ALA A 13 -3.20 -5.08 5.21
CA ALA A 13 -1.97 -4.36 5.58
C ALA A 13 -1.49 -4.69 7.01
N ILE A 14 -2.41 -4.84 7.97
CA ILE A 14 -2.08 -5.21 9.36
C ILE A 14 -1.58 -6.67 9.42
N TYR A 15 -2.42 -7.61 8.95
CA TYR A 15 -2.09 -9.04 9.02
C TYR A 15 -0.90 -9.40 8.13
N GLY A 16 -0.77 -8.75 6.98
CA GLY A 16 0.40 -8.89 6.12
C GLY A 16 1.69 -8.48 6.81
N GLY A 17 1.68 -7.34 7.51
CA GLY A 17 2.87 -6.86 8.25
C GLY A 17 3.28 -7.83 9.35
N ILE A 18 2.31 -8.35 10.11
CA ILE A 18 2.55 -9.36 11.16
C ILE A 18 3.07 -10.67 10.53
N ALA A 19 2.43 -11.17 9.47
CA ALA A 19 2.81 -12.41 8.80
C ALA A 19 4.22 -12.33 8.19
N MET A 20 4.65 -11.16 7.72
CA MET A 20 6.01 -10.92 7.24
C MET A 20 7.04 -10.74 8.37
N ALA A 21 6.63 -10.16 9.50
CA ALA A 21 7.51 -9.96 10.66
C ALA A 21 7.95 -11.28 11.29
N ILE A 22 7.04 -12.25 11.43
CA ILE A 22 7.32 -13.56 12.05
C ILE A 22 8.54 -14.27 11.42
N PRO A 23 8.59 -14.54 10.10
CA PRO A 23 9.73 -15.22 9.50
C PRO A 23 11.03 -14.40 9.64
N HIS A 24 10.97 -13.07 9.56
CA HIS A 24 12.16 -12.21 9.76
C HIS A 24 12.71 -12.28 11.20
N LEU A 25 11.85 -12.24 12.21
CA LEU A 25 12.26 -12.32 13.60
C LEU A 25 12.79 -13.71 13.97
N VAL A 26 12.17 -14.77 13.44
CA VAL A 26 12.66 -16.14 13.61
C VAL A 26 14.02 -16.30 12.91
N MET A 27 14.15 -15.80 11.66
CA MET A 27 15.43 -15.79 10.93
C MET A 27 16.54 -15.08 11.70
N ALA A 28 16.24 -13.93 12.33
CA ALA A 28 17.22 -13.21 13.15
C ALA A 28 17.75 -14.09 14.30
N GLY A 29 16.86 -14.80 15.01
CA GLY A 29 17.26 -15.72 16.09
C GLY A 29 18.08 -16.90 15.60
N LEU A 30 17.67 -17.53 14.48
CA LEU A 30 18.38 -18.67 13.90
C LEU A 30 19.76 -18.28 13.35
N MET A 31 19.85 -17.16 12.65
CA MET A 31 21.13 -16.62 12.17
C MET A 31 22.06 -16.30 13.33
N ASN A 32 21.57 -15.68 14.41
CA ASN A 32 22.40 -15.38 15.58
C ASN A 32 22.96 -16.66 16.24
N ARG A 33 22.19 -17.76 16.23
CA ARG A 33 22.58 -18.99 16.93
C ARG A 33 23.42 -19.97 16.10
N PHE A 34 23.15 -20.09 14.80
CA PHE A 34 23.64 -21.19 13.96
C PHE A 34 24.54 -20.74 12.79
N SER A 35 24.71 -19.43 12.58
CA SER A 35 25.48 -18.91 11.43
C SER A 35 26.96 -19.27 11.38
N SER A 36 27.55 -19.71 12.50
CA SER A 36 28.94 -20.10 12.57
C SER A 36 29.23 -21.48 11.97
N ASP A 37 28.25 -22.37 11.86
CA ASP A 37 28.44 -23.74 11.36
C ASP A 37 27.17 -24.32 10.72
N TRP A 38 26.96 -24.02 9.43
CA TRP A 38 25.85 -24.58 8.67
C TRP A 38 26.04 -26.05 8.27
N ALA A 39 27.27 -26.54 8.22
CA ALA A 39 27.55 -27.92 7.83
C ALA A 39 27.00 -28.90 8.85
N SER A 40 27.10 -28.55 10.14
CA SER A 40 26.51 -29.33 11.23
C SER A 40 25.00 -29.10 11.42
N HIS A 41 24.44 -28.02 10.86
CA HIS A 41 23.05 -27.59 11.08
C HIS A 41 22.25 -27.44 9.77
N GLN A 42 22.46 -28.35 8.81
CA GLN A 42 21.82 -28.28 7.48
C GLN A 42 20.30 -28.20 7.54
N ALA A 43 19.66 -28.93 8.45
CA ALA A 43 18.21 -28.89 8.63
C ALA A 43 17.70 -27.49 9.01
N VAL A 44 18.44 -26.77 9.86
CA VAL A 44 18.14 -25.37 10.24
C VAL A 44 18.33 -24.45 9.04
N GLY A 45 19.39 -24.68 8.24
CA GLY A 45 19.61 -23.94 6.99
C GLY A 45 18.43 -24.07 6.01
N TRP A 46 17.92 -25.29 5.79
CA TRP A 46 16.74 -25.51 4.96
C TRP A 46 15.46 -24.91 5.54
N PHE A 47 15.32 -24.92 6.86
CA PHE A 47 14.22 -24.22 7.52
C PHE A 47 14.27 -22.70 7.30
N CYS A 48 15.46 -22.10 7.36
CA CYS A 48 15.65 -20.68 7.00
C CYS A 48 15.21 -20.38 5.56
N VAL A 49 15.50 -21.27 4.61
CA VAL A 49 15.02 -21.14 3.23
C VAL A 49 13.48 -21.17 3.18
N ALA A 50 12.85 -22.09 3.90
CA ALA A 50 11.38 -22.14 3.98
C ALA A 50 10.76 -20.86 4.56
N LEU A 51 11.41 -20.24 5.56
CA LEU A 51 10.98 -18.96 6.13
C LEU A 51 11.06 -17.81 5.12
N ILE A 52 12.08 -17.79 4.24
CA ILE A 52 12.17 -16.81 3.15
C ILE A 52 10.99 -16.96 2.19
N TYR A 53 10.64 -18.20 1.80
CA TYR A 53 9.46 -18.43 0.95
C TYR A 53 8.15 -18.03 1.65
N LEU A 54 8.02 -18.29 2.94
CA LEU A 54 6.86 -17.86 3.72
C LEU A 54 6.74 -16.33 3.75
N TYR A 55 7.86 -15.61 3.91
CA TYR A 55 7.89 -14.16 3.78
C TYR A 55 7.43 -13.71 2.39
N VAL A 56 7.99 -14.28 1.31
CA VAL A 56 7.64 -13.92 -0.07
C VAL A 56 6.16 -14.16 -0.36
N LEU A 57 5.60 -15.28 0.10
CA LEU A 57 4.18 -15.59 -0.04
C LEU A 57 3.31 -14.58 0.73
N SER A 58 3.68 -14.27 1.97
CA SER A 58 2.98 -13.29 2.80
C SER A 58 2.98 -11.91 2.14
N TYR A 59 4.13 -11.47 1.63
CA TYR A 59 4.26 -10.22 0.87
C TYR A 59 3.38 -10.24 -0.40
N SER A 60 3.45 -11.31 -1.19
CA SER A 60 2.74 -11.41 -2.47
C SER A 60 1.21 -11.35 -2.32
N ILE A 61 0.68 -11.87 -1.20
CA ILE A 61 -0.76 -11.85 -0.92
C ILE A 61 -1.19 -10.50 -0.30
N SER A 62 -0.28 -9.80 0.38
CA SER A 62 -0.58 -8.57 1.12
C SER A 62 0.02 -7.31 0.49
N TYR A 63 1.23 -6.92 0.89
CA TYR A 63 1.87 -5.65 0.51
C TYR A 63 2.20 -5.56 -0.98
N GLY A 64 2.43 -6.69 -1.65
CA GLY A 64 2.69 -6.75 -3.09
C GLY A 64 1.61 -6.02 -3.90
N PRO A 65 0.34 -6.44 -3.85
CA PRO A 65 -0.74 -5.72 -4.51
C PRO A 65 -1.13 -4.42 -3.81
N LEU A 66 -1.09 -4.35 -2.46
CA LEU A 66 -1.51 -3.16 -1.72
C LEU A 66 -0.66 -1.92 -2.06
N ALA A 67 0.64 -2.08 -2.30
CA ALA A 67 1.53 -0.97 -2.64
C ALA A 67 1.10 -0.20 -3.90
N TRP A 68 0.40 -0.87 -4.83
CA TRP A 68 -0.05 -0.27 -6.08
C TRP A 68 -1.52 0.15 -6.04
N VAL A 69 -2.34 -0.58 -5.29
CA VAL A 69 -3.79 -0.33 -5.21
C VAL A 69 -4.11 0.80 -4.23
N LEU A 70 -3.51 0.80 -3.05
CA LEU A 70 -3.87 1.74 -1.98
C LEU A 70 -3.63 3.20 -2.35
N PRO A 71 -2.52 3.60 -3.00
CA PRO A 71 -2.35 4.99 -3.43
C PRO A 71 -3.44 5.43 -4.42
N ALA A 72 -3.85 4.56 -5.34
CA ALA A 72 -4.90 4.87 -6.30
C ALA A 72 -6.29 5.05 -5.64
N GLU A 73 -6.55 4.34 -4.55
CA GLU A 73 -7.81 4.41 -3.79
C GLU A 73 -7.85 5.58 -2.78
N VAL A 74 -6.70 5.98 -2.23
CA VAL A 74 -6.63 7.04 -1.21
C VAL A 74 -6.64 8.44 -1.83
N PHE A 75 -6.03 8.64 -3.00
CA PHE A 75 -5.98 9.97 -3.61
C PHE A 75 -7.28 10.32 -4.38
N PRO A 76 -7.83 11.54 -4.16
CA PRO A 76 -9.02 12.02 -4.87
C PRO A 76 -8.72 12.19 -6.37
N SER A 77 -9.73 12.02 -7.22
CA SER A 77 -9.58 11.99 -8.69
C SER A 77 -8.74 13.15 -9.26
N PRO A 78 -8.92 14.42 -8.86
CA PRO A 78 -8.15 15.54 -9.43
C PRO A 78 -6.65 15.50 -9.09
N LYS A 79 -6.28 14.94 -7.94
CA LYS A 79 -4.89 14.88 -7.45
C LYS A 79 -4.25 13.50 -7.61
N ARG A 80 -5.04 12.49 -8.01
CA ARG A 80 -4.63 11.08 -8.07
C ARG A 80 -3.37 10.86 -8.89
N ALA A 81 -3.29 11.41 -10.09
CA ALA A 81 -2.11 11.23 -10.95
C ALA A 81 -0.82 11.71 -10.28
N LYS A 82 -0.84 12.88 -9.62
CA LYS A 82 0.31 13.43 -8.90
C LYS A 82 0.66 12.61 -7.66
N GLY A 83 -0.35 12.24 -6.87
CA GLY A 83 -0.17 11.43 -5.65
C GLY A 83 0.38 10.04 -5.94
N VAL A 84 -0.19 9.34 -6.92
CA VAL A 84 0.27 8.02 -7.36
C VAL A 84 1.67 8.10 -7.98
N GLY A 85 1.97 9.16 -8.75
CA GLY A 85 3.31 9.39 -9.30
C GLY A 85 4.37 9.57 -8.20
N ALA A 86 4.07 10.39 -7.18
CA ALA A 86 4.95 10.57 -6.03
C ALA A 86 5.15 9.27 -5.22
N ALA A 87 4.06 8.53 -4.96
CA ALA A 87 4.12 7.23 -4.29
C ALA A 87 4.99 6.22 -5.07
N THR A 88 4.83 6.17 -6.38
CA THR A 88 5.64 5.31 -7.26
C THR A 88 7.11 5.71 -7.23
N GLY A 89 7.41 7.02 -7.29
CA GLY A 89 8.78 7.52 -7.16
C GLY A 89 9.43 7.13 -5.83
N MET A 90 8.69 7.23 -4.73
CA MET A 90 9.16 6.79 -3.40
C MET A 90 9.41 5.28 -3.32
N ILE A 91 8.56 4.45 -3.95
CA ILE A 91 8.77 2.99 -4.03
C ILE A 91 10.09 2.68 -4.75
N TRP A 92 10.33 3.29 -5.91
CA TRP A 92 11.57 3.06 -6.67
C TRP A 92 12.81 3.57 -5.94
N LEU A 93 12.72 4.72 -5.27
CA LEU A 93 13.79 5.22 -4.42
C LEU A 93 14.08 4.27 -3.26
N ALA A 94 13.05 3.77 -2.57
CA ALA A 94 13.20 2.81 -1.49
C ALA A 94 13.84 1.50 -1.99
N ASN A 95 13.42 1.00 -3.16
CA ASN A 95 14.01 -0.18 -3.79
C ASN A 95 15.50 0.04 -4.10
N PHE A 96 15.88 1.21 -4.61
CA PHE A 96 17.27 1.56 -4.86
C PHE A 96 18.10 1.56 -3.57
N ILE A 97 17.61 2.24 -2.52
CA ILE A 97 18.28 2.29 -1.22
C ILE A 97 18.47 0.88 -0.66
N ILE A 98 17.42 0.06 -0.63
CA ILE A 98 17.47 -1.32 -0.15
C ILE A 98 18.46 -2.14 -0.98
N GLY A 99 18.44 -2.01 -2.31
CA GLY A 99 19.34 -2.73 -3.22
C GLY A 99 20.83 -2.43 -2.97
N VAL A 100 21.15 -1.20 -2.57
CA VAL A 100 22.53 -0.78 -2.26
C VAL A 100 22.93 -1.13 -0.83
N VAL A 101 22.02 -0.94 0.14
CA VAL A 101 22.35 -1.00 1.58
C VAL A 101 22.31 -2.42 2.12
N VAL A 102 21.36 -3.27 1.67
CA VAL A 102 21.16 -4.61 2.25
C VAL A 102 22.39 -5.53 2.12
N PRO A 103 23.11 -5.58 0.98
CA PRO A 103 24.33 -6.39 0.91
C PRO A 103 25.36 -6.02 1.98
N GLU A 104 25.58 -4.73 2.20
CA GLU A 104 26.48 -4.23 3.26
C GLU A 104 25.95 -4.53 4.66
N MET A 105 24.63 -4.44 4.88
CA MET A 105 24.02 -4.84 6.14
C MET A 105 24.24 -6.32 6.43
N LEU A 106 24.06 -7.20 5.45
CA LEU A 106 24.28 -8.64 5.63
C LEU A 106 25.73 -8.96 6.01
N LEU A 107 26.72 -8.25 5.44
CA LEU A 107 28.13 -8.43 5.76
C LEU A 107 28.50 -7.92 7.16
N LYS A 108 27.98 -6.76 7.55
CA LYS A 108 28.38 -6.07 8.80
C LYS A 108 27.51 -6.43 10.00
N LEU A 109 26.19 -6.54 9.80
CA LEU A 109 25.21 -6.81 10.86
C LEU A 109 24.81 -8.29 10.90
N GLY A 110 24.95 -9.03 9.79
CA GLY A 110 24.56 -10.44 9.71
C GLY A 110 23.10 -10.63 10.13
N TRP A 111 22.89 -11.33 11.26
CA TRP A 111 21.58 -11.60 11.85
C TRP A 111 20.79 -10.32 12.18
N GLY A 112 21.47 -9.22 12.51
CA GLY A 112 20.85 -7.93 12.81
C GLY A 112 20.06 -7.34 11.64
N THR A 113 20.40 -7.73 10.40
CA THR A 113 19.66 -7.32 9.19
C THR A 113 18.23 -7.84 9.21
N TYR A 114 18.04 -9.11 9.59
CA TYR A 114 16.71 -9.72 9.67
C TYR A 114 15.89 -9.13 10.81
N LEU A 115 16.54 -8.81 11.94
CA LEU A 115 15.88 -8.13 13.05
C LEU A 115 15.39 -6.73 12.64
N PHE A 116 16.24 -5.98 11.94
CA PHE A 116 15.89 -4.64 11.43
C PHE A 116 14.63 -4.69 10.57
N PHE A 117 14.60 -5.54 9.54
CA PHE A 117 13.42 -5.67 8.67
C PHE A 117 12.21 -6.24 9.40
N GLY A 118 12.40 -7.15 10.35
CA GLY A 118 11.33 -7.68 11.20
C GLY A 118 10.65 -6.58 12.02
N ILE A 119 11.43 -5.68 12.64
CA ILE A 119 10.90 -4.51 13.37
C ILE A 119 10.16 -3.56 12.43
N PHE A 120 10.69 -3.30 11.23
CA PHE A 120 9.99 -2.49 10.24
C PHE A 120 8.66 -3.11 9.79
N CYS A 121 8.57 -4.43 9.68
CA CYS A 121 7.31 -5.12 9.39
C CYS A 121 6.29 -4.95 10.53
N VAL A 122 6.72 -5.03 11.79
CA VAL A 122 5.86 -4.74 12.95
C VAL A 122 5.43 -3.28 12.96
N ALA A 123 6.36 -2.34 12.73
CA ALA A 123 6.07 -0.92 12.64
C ALA A 123 5.06 -0.62 11.51
N ALA A 124 5.19 -1.29 10.36
CA ALA A 124 4.24 -1.19 9.25
C ALA A 124 2.84 -1.71 9.64
N ALA A 125 2.75 -2.80 10.42
CA ALA A 125 1.47 -3.29 10.93
C ALA A 125 0.83 -2.28 11.91
N VAL A 126 1.62 -1.70 12.81
CA VAL A 126 1.17 -0.65 13.75
C VAL A 126 0.72 0.60 12.99
N PHE A 127 1.52 1.07 12.03
CA PHE A 127 1.17 2.18 11.14
C PHE A 127 -0.15 1.89 10.42
N SER A 128 -0.31 0.68 9.88
CA SER A 128 -1.53 0.27 9.17
C SER A 128 -2.74 0.21 10.09
N PHE A 129 -2.54 -0.10 11.37
CA PHE A 129 -3.62 -0.06 12.34
C PHE A 129 -4.12 1.36 12.59
N PHE A 130 -3.23 2.35 12.73
CA PHE A 130 -3.64 3.71 13.08
C PHE A 130 -3.96 4.61 11.89
N LEU A 131 -3.23 4.50 10.79
CA LEU A 131 -3.20 5.51 9.72
C LEU A 131 -3.77 5.04 8.39
N VAL A 132 -3.86 3.72 8.14
CA VAL A 132 -4.42 3.22 6.88
C VAL A 132 -5.95 3.16 6.99
N PRO A 133 -6.70 3.92 6.16
CA PRO A 133 -8.16 3.84 6.15
C PRO A 133 -8.63 2.51 5.56
N GLU A 134 -9.84 2.09 5.91
CA GLU A 134 -10.51 1.02 5.16
C GLU A 134 -11.15 1.59 3.88
N THR A 135 -10.61 1.18 2.74
CA THR A 135 -11.03 1.59 1.39
C THR A 135 -11.90 0.54 0.69
N SER A 136 -11.98 -0.70 1.21
CA SER A 136 -12.82 -1.73 0.60
C SER A 136 -14.30 -1.37 0.64
N ASN A 137 -15.01 -1.68 -0.46
CA ASN A 137 -16.46 -1.49 -0.63
C ASN A 137 -16.94 -0.03 -0.48
N LYS A 138 -16.05 0.95 -0.64
CA LYS A 138 -16.40 2.37 -0.68
C LYS A 138 -16.12 2.93 -2.06
N SER A 139 -16.92 3.90 -2.49
CA SER A 139 -16.59 4.68 -3.67
C SER A 139 -15.38 5.58 -3.39
N LEU A 140 -14.67 5.97 -4.44
CA LEU A 140 -13.52 6.88 -4.33
C LEU A 140 -13.93 8.22 -3.70
N GLU A 141 -15.16 8.69 -3.96
CA GLU A 141 -15.68 9.91 -3.34
C GLU A 141 -15.92 9.73 -1.83
N GLN A 142 -16.41 8.57 -1.39
CA GLN A 142 -16.64 8.29 0.04
C GLN A 142 -15.33 8.20 0.83
N VAL A 143 -14.26 7.68 0.22
CA VAL A 143 -12.92 7.66 0.83
C VAL A 143 -12.40 9.09 0.98
N ALA A 144 -12.49 9.91 -0.09
CA ALA A 144 -12.04 11.30 -0.07
C ALA A 144 -12.83 12.19 0.90
N ALA A 145 -14.14 12.00 1.02
CA ALA A 145 -14.96 12.70 2.01
C ALA A 145 -14.51 12.42 3.46
N GLY A 146 -14.01 11.21 3.74
CA GLY A 146 -13.42 10.84 5.03
C GLY A 146 -12.11 11.57 5.35
N PHE A 147 -11.45 12.15 4.34
CA PHE A 147 -10.24 12.96 4.48
C PHE A 147 -10.49 14.47 4.50
N GLY A 148 -11.76 14.91 4.39
CA GLY A 148 -12.13 16.33 4.42
C GLY A 148 -11.77 17.11 3.15
N ASP A 149 -11.77 16.45 1.97
CA ASP A 149 -11.53 17.14 0.69
C ASP A 149 -12.72 18.04 0.30
N GLU A 150 -12.76 19.28 0.82
CA GLU A 150 -13.71 20.34 0.45
C GLU A 150 -13.72 20.63 -1.07
N LEU A 151 -12.59 20.37 -1.75
CA LEU A 151 -12.44 20.56 -3.19
C LEU A 151 -13.41 19.71 -4.02
N ILE A 152 -13.81 18.53 -3.53
CA ILE A 152 -14.79 17.68 -4.22
C ILE A 152 -16.20 18.27 -4.07
N ASP A 153 -16.49 18.87 -2.91
CA ASP A 153 -17.75 19.58 -2.69
C ASP A 153 -17.82 20.83 -3.56
N GLU A 154 -16.72 21.55 -3.72
CA GLU A 154 -16.60 22.70 -4.62
C GLU A 154 -16.72 22.31 -6.10
N GLU A 155 -16.00 21.29 -6.58
CA GLU A 155 -16.11 20.79 -7.96
C GLU A 155 -17.53 20.30 -8.27
N ARG A 156 -18.18 19.61 -7.33
CA ARG A 156 -19.58 19.17 -7.48
C ARG A 156 -20.54 20.36 -7.57
N ASN A 157 -20.34 21.37 -6.73
CA ASN A 157 -21.13 22.60 -6.78
C ASN A 157 -20.90 23.38 -8.09
N LEU A 158 -19.68 23.37 -8.62
CA LEU A 158 -19.37 23.97 -9.91
C LEU A 158 -20.01 23.19 -11.06
N GLN A 159 -19.90 21.85 -11.07
CA GLN A 159 -20.53 21.01 -12.09
C GLN A 159 -22.06 21.11 -12.08
N SER A 160 -22.69 21.15 -10.89
CA SER A 160 -24.14 21.30 -10.78
C SER A 160 -24.61 22.66 -11.29
N ARG A 161 -23.86 23.73 -10.99
CA ARG A 161 -24.10 25.08 -11.54
C ARG A 161 -23.94 25.12 -13.05
N ILE A 162 -22.84 24.61 -13.60
CA ILE A 162 -22.59 24.59 -15.05
C ILE A 162 -23.65 23.76 -15.77
N SER A 163 -24.01 22.59 -15.24
CA SER A 163 -25.06 21.76 -15.84
C SER A 163 -26.43 22.44 -15.82
N GLY A 164 -26.74 23.17 -14.73
CA GLY A 164 -27.95 23.98 -14.65
C GLY A 164 -27.97 25.15 -15.64
N GLU A 165 -26.84 25.84 -15.79
CA GLU A 165 -26.65 26.94 -16.75
C GLU A 165 -26.75 26.45 -18.21
N VAL A 166 -26.11 25.33 -18.54
CA VAL A 166 -26.17 24.72 -19.87
C VAL A 166 -27.60 24.27 -20.20
N TRP A 167 -28.31 23.66 -19.25
CA TRP A 167 -29.69 23.21 -19.46
C TRP A 167 -30.68 24.37 -19.64
N HIS A 168 -30.55 25.43 -18.82
CA HIS A 168 -31.35 26.65 -18.98
C HIS A 168 -31.03 27.39 -20.28
N GLY A 169 -29.75 27.48 -20.63
CA GLY A 169 -29.29 28.07 -21.89
C GLY A 169 -29.87 27.34 -23.10
N TYR A 170 -29.80 26.00 -23.10
CA TYR A 170 -30.32 25.15 -24.17
C TYR A 170 -31.84 25.28 -24.32
N GLY A 171 -32.59 25.26 -23.21
CA GLY A 171 -34.04 25.46 -23.23
C GLY A 171 -34.45 26.81 -23.83
N SER A 172 -33.74 27.89 -23.48
CA SER A 172 -34.02 29.22 -24.01
C SER A 172 -33.73 29.37 -25.51
N HIS A 173 -32.75 28.62 -26.03
CA HIS A 173 -32.40 28.61 -27.45
C HIS A 173 -33.38 27.77 -28.27
N ALA A 174 -33.77 26.59 -27.79
CA ALA A 174 -34.76 25.75 -28.44
C ALA A 174 -36.15 26.40 -28.52
N GLU A 175 -36.54 27.15 -27.50
CA GLU A 175 -37.82 27.87 -27.45
C GLU A 175 -37.87 29.07 -28.41
N LYS A 176 -36.71 29.67 -28.72
CA LYS A 176 -36.60 30.71 -29.76
C LYS A 176 -36.67 30.14 -31.18
N GLU A 177 -36.08 28.97 -31.43
CA GLU A 177 -36.15 28.30 -32.73
C GLU A 177 -37.55 27.75 -33.03
N ALA A 178 -38.29 27.26 -32.03
CA ALA A 178 -39.65 26.76 -32.22
C ALA A 178 -40.71 27.86 -32.49
N ARG A 179 -40.34 29.15 -32.36
CA ARG A 179 -41.20 30.31 -32.61
C ARG A 179 -40.96 30.98 -33.97
N VAL A 180 -40.07 30.43 -34.80
CA VAL A 180 -39.80 30.86 -36.18
C VAL A 180 -40.41 29.85 -37.15
#